data_AF-N2IID3-F1
#
_entry.id   AF-N2IID3-F1
#
_cell.length_a   1.000
_cell.length_b   1.000
_cell.length_c   1.000
_cell.angle_alpha   90.00
_cell.angle_beta   90.00
_cell.angle_gamma   90.00
#
_symmetry.space_group_name_H-M   'P 1'
#
loop_
_entity.id
_entity.type
_entity.pdbx_description
1 polymer ?
#
loop_
_entity_poly.entity_id
_entity_poly.type
_entity_poly.pdbx_seq_one_letter_code
_entity_poly.pdbx_strand_id
1 'polypeptide(L)'
;MDKVNGVVSWVPVIATLVGAGLGFLASFLTTYYNQNAARQTAKNQRDRERIEALYRLIEVAKIELSRDQKNALYASDGLYNEISYSPVKEGELSPFVEIEMLIDLYFPSLKEKHQQFDNSRSEFRVLCLRLMDEPMQSKIRTTQELELRELHYHFEKVCDDLYCLKAILPELIES
;
A
#
# COMPACT_ATOMS: atom_id res chain seq x y z
N MET A 1 -73.80 10.19 -40.33
CA MET A 1 -73.35 9.15 -39.36
C MET A 1 -71.89 9.49 -39.11
N ASP A 2 -71.61 10.46 -38.25
CA ASP A 2 -70.29 11.10 -38.22
C ASP A 2 -69.80 11.28 -36.79
N LYS A 3 -69.39 10.18 -36.15
CA LYS A 3 -68.68 10.21 -34.87
C LYS A 3 -67.68 9.05 -34.74
N VAL A 4 -66.80 8.83 -35.72
CA VAL A 4 -65.67 7.89 -35.54
C VAL A 4 -64.41 8.31 -36.31
N ASN A 5 -64.02 9.60 -36.33
CA ASN A 5 -62.78 10.01 -37.02
C ASN A 5 -61.80 10.84 -36.17
N GLY A 6 -62.17 11.27 -34.96
CA GLY A 6 -61.28 12.07 -34.09
C GLY A 6 -60.23 11.24 -33.33
N VAL A 7 -60.54 9.99 -32.99
CA VAL A 7 -59.70 9.16 -32.10
C VAL A 7 -58.59 8.42 -32.88
N VAL A 8 -58.85 8.03 -34.13
CA VAL A 8 -57.90 7.23 -34.95
C VAL A 8 -56.67 8.06 -35.38
N SER A 9 -56.83 9.37 -35.58
CA SER A 9 -55.73 10.27 -35.99
C SER A 9 -54.68 10.53 -34.90
N TRP A 10 -55.01 10.29 -33.62
CA TRP A 10 -54.10 10.54 -32.49
C TRP A 10 -53.30 9.30 -32.08
N VAL A 11 -53.70 8.10 -32.52
CA VAL A 11 -53.00 6.83 -32.23
C VAL A 11 -51.52 6.87 -32.66
N PRO A 12 -51.14 7.36 -33.85
CA PRO A 12 -49.74 7.42 -34.27
C PRO A 12 -48.91 8.38 -33.39
N VAL A 13 -49.51 9.48 -32.97
CA VAL A 13 -48.89 10.52 -32.12
C VAL A 13 -48.67 9.98 -30.71
N ILE A 14 -49.65 9.28 -30.15
CA ILE A 14 -49.54 8.63 -28.84
C ILE A 14 -48.53 7.49 -28.89
N ALA A 15 -48.52 6.68 -29.96
CA ALA A 15 -47.55 5.59 -30.14
C ALA A 15 -46.11 6.10 -30.28
N THR A 16 -45.87 7.21 -30.98
CA THR A 16 -44.54 7.84 -31.06
C THR A 16 -44.12 8.48 -29.75
N LEU A 17 -45.03 9.12 -29.00
CA LEU A 17 -44.75 9.66 -27.66
C LEU A 17 -44.39 8.55 -26.66
N VAL A 18 -45.13 7.44 -26.66
CA VAL A 18 -44.83 6.28 -25.82
C VAL A 18 -43.53 5.61 -26.25
N GLY A 19 -43.29 5.45 -27.56
CA GLY A 19 -42.04 4.90 -28.10
C GLY A 19 -40.82 5.76 -27.76
N ALA A 20 -40.93 7.09 -27.85
CA ALA A 20 -39.88 8.02 -27.46
C ALA A 20 -39.64 8.01 -25.93
N GLY A 21 -40.70 7.94 -25.13
CA GLY A 21 -40.60 7.82 -23.68
C GLY A 21 -39.91 6.52 -23.24
N LEU A 22 -40.25 5.39 -23.86
CA LEU A 22 -39.61 4.10 -23.62
C LEU A 22 -38.15 4.10 -24.10
N GLY A 23 -37.87 4.68 -25.26
CA GLY A 23 -36.51 4.85 -25.77
C GLY A 23 -35.63 5.69 -24.84
N PHE A 24 -36.17 6.80 -24.35
CA PHE A 24 -35.48 7.67 -23.38
C PHE A 24 -35.21 6.96 -22.06
N LEU A 25 -36.21 6.25 -21.50
CA LEU A 25 -36.05 5.48 -20.27
C LEU A 25 -35.02 4.35 -20.43
N ALA A 26 -35.05 3.63 -21.56
CA ALA A 26 -34.08 2.59 -21.87
C ALA A 26 -32.66 3.18 -21.97
N SER A 27 -32.47 4.25 -22.74
CA SER A 27 -31.17 4.93 -22.84
C SER A 27 -30.69 5.45 -21.49
N PHE A 28 -31.57 6.07 -20.70
CA PHE A 28 -31.24 6.58 -19.37
C PHE A 28 -30.78 5.46 -18.43
N LEU A 29 -31.53 4.35 -18.38
CA LEU A 29 -31.16 3.19 -17.57
C LEU A 29 -29.83 2.58 -18.04
N THR A 30 -29.64 2.38 -19.34
CA THR A 30 -28.38 1.86 -19.88
C THR A 30 -27.20 2.77 -19.54
N THR A 31 -27.36 4.10 -19.68
CA THR A 31 -26.32 5.06 -19.29
C THR A 31 -26.05 5.02 -17.79
N TYR A 32 -27.09 4.94 -16.96
CA TYR A 32 -26.95 4.85 -15.51
C TYR A 32 -26.20 3.57 -15.09
N TYR A 33 -26.59 2.42 -15.63
CA TYR A 33 -25.91 1.14 -15.37
C TYR A 33 -24.46 1.15 -15.85
N ASN A 34 -24.20 1.64 -17.07
CA ASN A 34 -22.85 1.69 -17.63
C ASN A 34 -21.95 2.67 -16.86
N GLN A 35 -22.48 3.82 -16.42
CA GLN A 35 -21.74 4.74 -15.57
C GLN A 35 -21.41 4.12 -14.21
N ASN A 36 -22.35 3.39 -13.61
CA ASN A 36 -22.11 2.76 -12.32
C ASN A 36 -21.07 1.63 -12.43
N ALA A 37 -21.17 0.79 -13.48
CA ALA A 37 -20.18 -0.23 -13.77
C ALA A 37 -18.80 0.39 -14.02
N ALA A 38 -18.70 1.43 -14.85
CA ALA A 38 -17.44 2.13 -15.12
C ALA A 38 -16.84 2.76 -13.85
N ARG A 39 -17.66 3.34 -12.98
CA ARG A 39 -17.22 3.88 -11.67
C ARG A 39 -16.66 2.78 -10.78
N GLN A 40 -17.29 1.61 -10.74
CA GLN A 40 -16.84 0.49 -9.93
C GLN A 40 -15.54 -0.10 -10.47
N THR A 41 -15.42 -0.29 -11.78
CA THR A 41 -14.15 -0.72 -12.41
C THR A 41 -13.02 0.28 -12.14
N ALA A 42 -13.30 1.58 -12.27
CA ALA A 42 -12.32 2.64 -11.99
C ALA A 42 -11.94 2.73 -10.50
N LYS A 43 -12.84 2.35 -9.59
CA LYS A 43 -12.52 2.24 -8.17
C LYS A 43 -11.59 1.05 -7.92
N ASN A 44 -11.98 -0.14 -8.38
CA ASN A 44 -11.21 -1.37 -8.20
C ASN A 44 -9.81 -1.26 -8.81
N GLN A 45 -9.68 -0.61 -9.97
CA GLN A 45 -8.39 -0.35 -10.60
C GLN A 45 -7.48 0.52 -9.72
N ARG A 46 -8.01 1.62 -9.15
CA ARG A 46 -7.26 2.50 -8.24
C ARG A 46 -6.84 1.78 -6.96
N ASP A 47 -7.72 0.96 -6.40
CA ASP A 47 -7.43 0.21 -5.17
C ASP A 47 -6.34 -0.84 -5.44
N ARG A 48 -6.40 -1.54 -6.59
CA ARG A 48 -5.34 -2.43 -7.04
C ARG A 48 -4.00 -1.72 -7.22
N GLU A 49 -3.98 -0.58 -7.89
CA GLU A 49 -2.75 0.22 -8.08
C GLU A 49 -2.12 0.64 -6.75
N ARG A 50 -2.94 1.00 -5.76
CA ARG A 50 -2.47 1.34 -4.40
C ARG A 50 -1.90 0.13 -3.67
N ILE A 51 -2.53 -1.04 -3.79
CA ILE A 51 -2.03 -2.29 -3.21
C ILE A 51 -0.70 -2.68 -3.86
N GLU A 52 -0.60 -2.61 -5.19
CA GLU A 52 0.63 -2.86 -5.93
C GLU A 52 1.75 -1.88 -5.54
N ALA A 53 1.43 -0.61 -5.32
CA ALA A 53 2.37 0.39 -4.81
C ALA A 53 2.88 0.02 -3.41
N LEU A 54 1.98 -0.36 -2.50
CA LEU A 54 2.33 -0.80 -1.15
C LEU A 54 3.23 -2.04 -1.16
N TYR A 55 2.97 -3.00 -2.05
CA TYR A 55 3.85 -4.15 -2.28
C TYR A 55 5.27 -3.76 -2.66
N ARG A 56 5.42 -2.83 -3.61
CA ARG A 56 6.73 -2.37 -4.06
C ARG A 56 7.47 -1.66 -2.95
N LEU A 57 6.78 -0.82 -2.18
CA LEU A 57 7.38 -0.10 -1.06
C LEU A 57 7.85 -1.05 0.05
N ILE A 58 7.09 -2.11 0.34
CA ILE A 58 7.50 -3.15 1.29
C ILE A 58 8.82 -3.82 0.85
N GLU A 59 8.98 -4.15 -0.43
CA GLU A 59 10.24 -4.73 -0.92
C GLU A 59 11.41 -3.74 -0.81
N VAL A 60 11.18 -2.47 -1.14
CA VAL A 60 12.20 -1.41 -0.97
C VAL A 60 12.57 -1.25 0.50
N ALA A 61 11.59 -1.20 1.40
CA ALA A 61 11.80 -1.12 2.85
C ALA A 61 12.62 -2.31 3.38
N LYS A 62 12.37 -3.54 2.88
CA LYS A 62 13.17 -4.72 3.23
C LYS A 62 14.63 -4.59 2.80
N ILE A 63 14.88 -4.05 1.61
CA ILE A 63 16.24 -3.78 1.14
C ILE A 63 16.93 -2.74 2.03
N GLU A 64 16.22 -1.69 2.45
CA GLU A 64 16.76 -0.68 3.37
C GLU A 64 17.11 -1.27 4.73
N LEU A 65 16.22 -2.09 5.32
CA LEU A 65 16.48 -2.79 6.58
C LEU A 65 17.70 -3.71 6.50
N SER A 66 17.83 -4.45 5.39
CA SER A 66 18.97 -5.36 5.16
C SER A 66 20.27 -4.58 5.04
N ARG A 67 20.23 -3.40 4.41
CA ARG A 67 21.38 -2.50 4.33
C ARG A 67 21.73 -1.93 5.70
N ASP A 68 20.76 -1.52 6.50
CA ASP A 68 20.99 -0.97 7.84
C ASP A 68 21.62 -2.02 8.77
N GLN A 69 21.17 -3.27 8.68
CA GLN A 69 21.81 -4.40 9.37
C GLN A 69 23.27 -4.55 8.94
N LYS A 70 23.53 -4.56 7.63
CA LYS A 70 24.88 -4.69 7.07
C LYS A 70 25.80 -3.54 7.52
N ASN A 71 25.29 -2.31 7.50
CA ASN A 71 26.02 -1.14 7.93
C ASN A 71 26.36 -1.18 9.43
N ALA A 72 25.42 -1.64 10.26
CA ALA A 72 25.66 -1.83 11.69
C ALA A 72 26.78 -2.84 11.94
N LEU A 73 26.80 -3.95 11.19
CA LEU A 73 27.89 -4.94 11.26
C LEU A 73 29.24 -4.33 10.84
N TYR A 74 29.29 -3.65 9.69
CA TYR A 74 30.53 -3.01 9.25
C TYR A 74 31.06 -1.95 10.21
N ALA A 75 30.18 -1.09 10.74
CA ALA A 75 30.57 -0.09 11.71
C ALA A 75 31.10 -0.73 13.00
N SER A 76 30.46 -1.81 13.45
CA SER A 76 30.91 -2.57 14.62
C SER A 76 32.31 -3.19 14.43
N ASP A 77 32.66 -3.55 13.20
CA ASP A 77 33.98 -4.03 12.78
C ASP A 77 34.97 -2.90 12.41
N GLY A 78 34.61 -1.64 12.62
CA GLY A 78 35.45 -0.49 12.27
C GLY A 78 35.62 -0.27 10.76
N LEU A 79 34.85 -0.95 9.92
CA LEU A 79 34.87 -0.88 8.45
C LEU A 79 33.96 0.25 7.94
N TYR A 80 34.12 1.46 8.49
CA TYR A 80 33.27 2.61 8.14
C TYR A 80 33.31 2.98 6.65
N ASN A 81 34.41 2.68 5.96
CA ASN A 81 34.56 2.93 4.53
C ASN A 81 33.68 2.00 3.64
N GLU A 82 33.16 0.91 4.20
CA GLU A 82 32.28 -0.05 3.50
C GLU A 82 30.79 0.23 3.72
N ILE A 83 30.47 1.21 4.58
CA ILE A 83 29.09 1.62 4.85
C ILE A 83 28.47 2.21 3.58
N SER A 84 27.30 1.68 3.25
CA SER A 84 26.53 2.13 2.08
C SER A 84 25.33 2.95 2.52
N TYR A 85 25.14 4.12 1.92
CA TYR A 85 23.97 4.96 2.19
C TYR A 85 22.91 4.74 1.12
N SER A 86 21.63 4.90 1.50
CA SER A 86 20.59 5.03 0.48
C SER A 86 20.88 6.24 -0.37
N PRO A 87 20.83 6.13 -1.71
CA PRO A 87 20.62 7.30 -2.53
C PRO A 87 19.17 7.75 -2.27
N VAL A 88 18.93 8.45 -1.16
CA VAL A 88 17.69 9.21 -1.01
C VAL A 88 17.77 10.25 -2.11
N LYS A 89 17.05 10.03 -3.21
CA LYS A 89 16.95 11.04 -4.25
C LYS A 89 16.27 12.25 -3.63
N GLU A 90 16.89 13.40 -3.80
CA GLU A 90 16.38 14.66 -3.28
C GLU A 90 14.94 14.88 -3.77
N GLY A 91 13.99 15.00 -2.85
CA GLY A 91 12.55 15.13 -3.15
C GLY A 91 11.73 13.84 -3.13
N GLU A 92 12.33 12.66 -2.98
CA GLU A 92 11.60 11.39 -2.76
C GLU A 92 11.42 11.14 -1.24
N LEU A 93 10.24 10.65 -0.86
CA LEU A 93 9.96 10.29 0.52
C LEU A 93 10.64 8.95 0.87
N SER A 94 10.93 8.75 2.15
CA SER A 94 11.38 7.44 2.62
C SER A 94 10.28 6.40 2.37
N PRO A 95 10.62 5.16 1.96
CA PRO A 95 9.62 4.12 1.72
C PRO A 95 8.75 3.86 2.94
N PHE A 96 9.31 4.00 4.15
CA PHE A 96 8.56 3.84 5.39
C PHE A 96 7.47 4.91 5.59
N VAL A 97 7.75 6.16 5.19
CA VAL A 97 6.78 7.26 5.26
C VAL A 97 5.71 7.10 4.20
N GLU A 98 6.08 6.66 2.99
CA GLU A 98 5.09 6.38 1.94
C GLU A 98 4.15 5.22 2.31
N ILE A 99 4.68 4.17 2.98
CA ILE A 99 3.86 3.08 3.54
C ILE A 99 2.86 3.63 4.55
N GLU A 100 3.31 4.44 5.51
CA GLU A 100 2.45 5.06 6.52
C GLU A 100 1.33 5.88 5.86
N MET A 101 1.68 6.75 4.90
CA MET A 101 0.74 7.58 4.17
C MET A 101 -0.31 6.75 3.42
N LEU A 102 0.10 5.70 2.70
CA LEU A 102 -0.82 4.84 1.96
C LEU A 102 -1.78 4.10 2.89
N ILE A 103 -1.29 3.63 4.03
CA ILE A 103 -2.09 2.92 5.02
C ILE A 103 -3.11 3.85 5.67
N ASP A 104 -2.68 5.04 6.10
CA ASP A 104 -3.58 6.00 6.75
C ASP A 104 -4.65 6.55 5.81
N LEU A 105 -4.33 6.74 4.53
CA LEU A 105 -5.27 7.30 3.55
C LEU A 105 -6.22 6.26 2.94
N TYR A 106 -5.74 5.04 2.71
CA TYR A 106 -6.45 4.08 1.86
C TYR A 106 -6.70 2.72 2.52
N PHE A 107 -5.90 2.33 3.52
CA PHE A 107 -6.01 1.00 4.13
C PHE A 107 -6.01 1.08 5.66
N PRO A 108 -7.00 1.77 6.27
CA PRO A 108 -7.05 1.95 7.72
C PRO A 108 -7.13 0.61 8.49
N SER A 109 -7.60 -0.46 7.85
CA SER A 109 -7.57 -1.83 8.40
C SER A 109 -6.15 -2.35 8.68
N LEU A 110 -5.13 -1.84 8.00
CA LEU A 110 -3.73 -2.22 8.20
C LEU A 110 -3.04 -1.42 9.31
N LYS A 111 -3.68 -0.40 9.88
CA LYS A 111 -3.05 0.55 10.80
C LYS A 111 -2.42 -0.10 12.03
N GLU A 112 -3.13 -1.06 12.64
CA GLU A 112 -2.61 -1.78 13.80
C GLU A 112 -1.35 -2.59 13.48
N LYS A 113 -1.36 -3.30 12.34
CA LYS A 113 -0.21 -4.08 11.86
C LYS A 113 0.96 -3.20 11.47
N HIS A 114 0.68 -2.06 10.83
CA HIS A 114 1.70 -1.06 10.54
C HIS A 114 2.34 -0.52 11.82
N GLN A 115 1.57 -0.25 12.87
CA GLN A 115 2.10 0.25 14.13
C GLN A 115 3.01 -0.79 14.83
N GLN A 116 2.68 -2.08 14.73
CA GLN A 116 3.55 -3.17 15.20
C GLN A 116 4.89 -3.15 14.46
N PHE A 117 4.85 -3.08 13.13
CA PHE A 117 6.04 -2.95 12.30
C PHE A 117 6.87 -1.71 12.63
N ASP A 118 6.23 -0.54 12.79
CA ASP A 118 6.91 0.73 13.07
C ASP A 118 7.64 0.72 14.43
N ASN A 119 7.03 0.09 15.44
CA ASN A 119 7.65 -0.14 16.73
C ASN A 119 8.89 -1.04 16.62
N SER A 120 8.75 -2.20 15.95
CA SER A 120 9.88 -3.11 15.74
C SER A 120 11.00 -2.48 14.92
N ARG A 121 10.67 -1.66 13.92
CA ARG A 121 11.64 -0.87 13.15
C ARG A 121 12.38 0.13 14.03
N SER A 122 11.66 0.81 14.92
CA SER A 122 12.25 1.78 15.83
C SER A 122 13.23 1.11 16.81
N GLU A 123 12.86 -0.04 17.39
CA GLU A 123 13.75 -0.86 18.21
C GLU A 123 15.02 -1.29 17.45
N PHE A 124 14.84 -1.82 16.23
CA PHE A 124 15.94 -2.24 15.37
C PHE A 124 16.88 -1.06 15.03
N ARG A 125 16.33 0.10 14.70
CA ARG A 125 17.12 1.30 14.37
C ARG A 125 17.93 1.80 15.55
N VAL A 126 17.36 1.81 16.76
CA VAL A 126 18.08 2.18 17.99
C VAL A 126 19.29 1.28 18.19
N LEU A 127 19.12 -0.02 17.97
CA LEU A 127 20.19 -1.01 18.06
C LEU A 127 21.27 -0.78 16.99
N CYS A 128 20.89 -0.56 15.73
CA CYS A 128 21.84 -0.25 14.67
C CYS A 128 22.69 0.99 15.02
N LEU A 129 22.06 2.08 15.47
CA LEU A 129 22.79 3.30 15.85
C LEU A 129 23.76 3.04 17.01
N ARG A 130 23.33 2.31 18.03
CA ARG A 130 24.18 1.93 19.17
C ARG A 130 25.44 1.16 18.73
N LEU A 131 25.30 0.25 17.77
CA LEU A 131 26.41 -0.52 17.22
C LEU A 131 27.31 0.28 16.28
N MET A 132 26.80 1.36 15.69
CA MET A 132 27.58 2.27 14.86
C MET A 132 28.44 3.23 15.69
N ASP A 133 27.99 3.60 16.89
CA ASP A 133 28.70 4.55 17.75
C ASP A 133 29.84 3.88 18.55
N GLU A 134 29.69 2.60 18.90
CA GLU A 134 30.66 1.86 19.72
C GLU A 134 31.27 0.68 18.95
N PRO A 135 32.56 0.73 18.55
CA PRO A 135 33.18 -0.38 17.84
C PRO A 135 33.20 -1.64 18.70
N MET A 136 32.61 -2.73 18.19
CA MET A 136 32.50 -4.02 18.90
C MET A 136 33.86 -4.59 19.29
N GLN A 137 34.90 -4.33 18.51
CA GLN A 137 36.28 -4.76 18.77
C GLN A 137 36.83 -4.29 20.12
N SER A 138 36.27 -3.21 20.68
CA SER A 138 36.63 -2.70 22.00
C SER A 138 36.02 -3.49 23.16
N LYS A 139 35.03 -4.36 22.88
CA LYS A 139 34.26 -5.12 23.88
C LYS A 139 34.78 -6.53 24.03
N ILE A 140 34.50 -7.16 25.18
CA ILE A 140 34.80 -8.58 25.39
C ILE A 140 33.97 -9.46 24.44
N ARG A 141 34.53 -10.60 24.03
CA ARG A 141 33.90 -11.52 23.07
C ARG A 141 32.47 -11.92 23.44
N THR A 142 32.19 -12.17 24.72
CA THR A 142 30.85 -12.53 25.19
C THR A 142 29.83 -11.42 24.94
N THR A 143 30.23 -10.16 25.08
CA THR A 143 29.37 -8.99 24.81
C THR A 143 29.15 -8.83 23.30
N GLN A 144 30.18 -9.02 22.48
CA GLN A 144 30.05 -9.01 21.02
C GLN A 144 29.06 -10.07 20.53
N GLU A 145 29.18 -11.31 21.01
CA GLU A 145 28.28 -12.41 20.65
C GLU A 145 26.83 -12.12 21.07
N LEU A 146 26.62 -11.47 22.21
CA LEU A 146 25.29 -11.10 22.69
C LEU A 146 24.67 -9.98 21.84
N GLU A 147 25.44 -8.94 21.53
CA GLU A 147 24.99 -7.82 20.69
C GLU A 147 24.69 -8.27 19.24
N LEU A 148 25.46 -9.21 18.68
CA LEU A 148 25.18 -9.80 17.37
C LEU A 148 23.88 -10.62 17.37
N ARG A 149 23.62 -11.37 18.45
CA ARG A 149 22.34 -12.11 18.62
C ARG A 149 21.17 -11.15 18.75
N GLU A 150 21.33 -10.07 19.51
CA GLU A 150 20.33 -9.02 19.65
C GLU A 150 20.03 -8.38 18.27
N LEU A 151 21.08 -8.05 17.49
CA LEU A 151 20.91 -7.49 16.14
C LEU A 151 20.14 -8.42 15.22
N HIS A 152 20.51 -9.70 15.22
CA HIS A 152 19.83 -10.70 14.43
C HIS A 152 18.35 -10.85 14.84
N TYR A 153 18.08 -10.96 16.14
CA TYR A 153 16.72 -11.05 16.67
C TYR A 153 15.84 -9.87 16.26
N HIS A 154 16.32 -8.63 16.43
CA HIS A 154 15.54 -7.44 16.07
C HIS A 154 15.37 -7.32 14.56
N PHE A 155 16.37 -7.73 13.76
CA PHE A 155 16.25 -7.78 12.31
C PHE A 155 15.21 -8.78 11.83
N GLU A 156 15.20 -10.00 12.38
CA GLU A 156 14.20 -11.00 12.07
C GLU A 156 12.81 -10.53 12.47
N LYS A 157 12.65 -9.98 13.68
CA LYS A 157 11.38 -9.44 14.17
C LYS A 157 10.81 -8.36 13.26
N VAL A 158 11.61 -7.36 12.85
CA VAL A 158 11.12 -6.31 11.95
C VAL A 158 10.79 -6.84 10.56
N CYS A 159 11.55 -7.83 10.05
CA CYS A 159 11.25 -8.49 8.78
C CYS A 159 9.96 -9.32 8.84
N ASP A 160 9.71 -10.00 9.95
CA ASP A 160 8.51 -10.79 10.17
C ASP A 160 7.26 -9.89 10.25
N ASP A 161 7.34 -8.77 10.97
CA ASP A 161 6.24 -7.80 11.02
C ASP A 161 5.95 -7.19 9.64
N LEU A 162 7.00 -6.89 8.87
CA LEU A 162 6.88 -6.41 7.50
C LEU A 162 6.27 -7.48 6.57
N TYR A 163 6.63 -8.75 6.76
CA TYR A 163 6.04 -9.87 6.04
C TYR A 163 4.56 -10.08 6.41
N CYS A 164 4.20 -9.93 7.68
CA CYS A 164 2.81 -9.99 8.11
C CYS A 164 1.97 -8.91 7.45
N LEU A 165 2.50 -7.69 7.34
CA LEU A 165 1.84 -6.60 6.62
C LEU A 165 1.63 -6.97 5.13
N LYS A 166 2.67 -7.52 4.49
CA LYS A 166 2.62 -7.98 3.10
C LYS A 166 1.61 -9.11 2.87
N ALA A 167 1.47 -10.02 3.84
CA ALA A 167 0.62 -11.20 3.74
C ALA A 167 -0.88 -10.86 3.71
N ILE A 168 -1.27 -9.71 4.26
CA ILE A 168 -2.67 -9.25 4.32
C ILE A 168 -3.08 -8.55 3.01
N LEU A 169 -2.13 -8.04 2.23
CA LEU A 169 -2.41 -7.27 1.01
C LEU A 169 -3.26 -8.00 -0.05
N PRO A 170 -3.14 -9.33 -0.29
CA PRO A 170 -4.01 -10.03 -1.23
C PRO A 170 -5.47 -10.01 -0.79
N GLU A 171 -5.73 -10.09 0.52
CA GLU A 171 -7.09 -10.12 1.08
C GLU A 171 -7.84 -8.80 0.82
N LEU A 172 -7.10 -7.70 0.67
CA LEU A 172 -7.64 -6.38 0.34
C LEU A 172 -8.07 -6.25 -1.14
N ILE A 173 -7.63 -7.16 -2.02
CA ILE A 173 -8.06 -7.18 -3.42
C ILE A 173 -9.43 -7.88 -3.55
N GLU A 174 -9.73 -8.79 -2.63
CA GLU A 174 -10.95 -9.61 -2.63
C GLU A 174 -12.11 -9.02 -1.81
N SER A 175 -11.84 -8.04 -0.94
CA SER A 175 -12.81 -7.31 -0.10
C SER A 175 -13.47 -6.12 -0.81
#